data_AF-A0AAJ0MJA0-F1
#
_entry.id   AF-A0AAJ0MJA0-F1
#
_cell.length_a   1.000
_cell.length_b   1.000
_cell.length_c   1.000
_cell.angle_alpha   90.00
_cell.angle_beta   90.00
_cell.angle_gamma   90.00
#
_symmetry.space_group_name_H-M   'P 1'
#
loop_
_entity.id
_entity.type
_entity.pdbx_description
1 polymer ?
#
loop_
_entity_poly.entity_id
_entity_poly.type
_entity_poly.pdbx_seq_one_letter_code
_entity_poly.pdbx_strand_id
1 'polypeptide(L)'
;MVSRAILTLLALTGGATAAVIPATLPPSRARQNATLIPSFNVTDFTASALVLSHRDFYHFDVTFCEDHAPVHCEALGTTLSEELSSIPQTRCGDNSEVSFKWTRYVDGTSDLLIMREVVAAGAGEGRVITDEALYTVPSNDTPRLGSGKLQHMVYAGPENFSVPAFRFEVLRDEPHA
;
A
#
# COMPACT_ATOMS: atom_id res chain seq x y z
N MET A 1 -27.20 -47.14 36.34
CA MET A 1 -25.80 -46.69 36.47
C MET A 1 -25.49 -45.77 35.30
N VAL A 2 -25.13 -44.53 35.61
CA VAL A 2 -24.99 -43.39 34.70
C VAL A 2 -23.52 -43.26 34.33
N SER A 3 -23.19 -43.04 33.05
CA SER A 3 -21.89 -42.51 32.66
C SER A 3 -22.08 -41.45 31.59
N ARG A 4 -22.02 -40.18 32.00
CA ARG A 4 -22.01 -39.01 31.13
C ARG A 4 -20.55 -38.60 30.96
N ALA A 5 -19.99 -38.79 29.77
CA ALA A 5 -18.71 -38.20 29.40
C ALA A 5 -18.93 -36.76 28.94
N ILE A 6 -18.35 -35.80 29.65
CA ILE A 6 -18.33 -34.38 29.29
C ILE A 6 -17.00 -34.14 28.58
N LEU A 7 -17.04 -33.83 27.28
CA LEU A 7 -15.88 -33.35 26.53
C LEU A 7 -15.88 -31.82 26.57
N THR A 8 -14.89 -31.25 27.22
CA THR A 8 -14.67 -29.79 27.26
C THR A 8 -13.61 -29.43 26.22
N LEU A 9 -14.02 -28.78 25.12
CA LEU A 9 -13.08 -28.19 24.16
C LEU A 9 -12.64 -26.81 24.67
N LEU A 10 -11.35 -26.66 25.01
CA LEU A 10 -10.72 -25.35 25.16
C LEU A 10 -10.27 -24.87 23.77
N ALA A 11 -10.92 -23.82 23.25
CA ALA A 11 -10.43 -23.08 22.10
C ALA A 11 -9.44 -22.00 22.59
N LEU A 12 -8.15 -22.15 22.26
CA LEU A 12 -7.15 -21.09 22.46
C LEU A 12 -7.28 -20.09 21.31
N THR A 13 -7.83 -18.91 21.58
CA THR A 13 -7.74 -17.75 20.70
C THR A 13 -6.41 -17.06 20.94
N GLY A 14 -5.38 -17.47 20.21
CA GLY A 14 -4.11 -16.73 20.14
C GLY A 14 -4.26 -15.57 19.17
N GLY A 15 -4.43 -14.35 19.69
CA GLY A 15 -4.33 -13.13 18.89
C GLY A 15 -2.88 -12.86 18.53
N ALA A 16 -2.52 -13.05 17.27
CA ALA A 16 -1.22 -12.63 16.75
C ALA A 16 -1.27 -11.13 16.50
N THR A 17 -0.69 -10.33 17.39
CA THR A 17 -0.37 -8.93 17.10
C THR A 17 0.88 -8.92 16.22
N ALA A 18 0.69 -8.74 14.90
CA ALA A 18 1.81 -8.51 14.00
C ALA A 18 2.46 -7.17 14.37
N ALA A 19 3.73 -7.22 14.79
CA ALA A 19 4.52 -6.02 14.99
C ALA A 19 4.86 -5.42 13.62
N VAL A 20 4.26 -4.28 13.31
CA VAL A 20 4.59 -3.51 12.10
C VAL A 20 5.98 -2.91 12.30
N ILE A 21 7.00 -3.48 11.64
CA ILE A 21 8.33 -2.87 11.58
C ILE A 21 8.20 -1.63 10.68
N PRO A 22 8.49 -0.42 11.18
CA PRO A 22 8.45 0.78 10.35
C PRO A 22 9.50 0.65 9.24
N ALA A 23 9.05 0.66 7.99
CA ALA A 23 9.93 0.64 6.83
C ALA A 23 10.77 1.92 6.80
N THR A 24 12.09 1.79 6.96
CA THR A 24 13.03 2.90 6.74
C THR A 24 13.19 3.11 5.24
N LEU A 25 12.55 4.15 4.73
CA LEU A 25 12.67 4.62 3.35
C LEU A 25 14.14 4.74 2.90
N PRO A 26 14.56 4.19 1.74
CA PRO A 26 15.93 4.36 1.26
C PRO A 26 16.24 5.84 1.00
N PRO A 27 17.46 6.31 1.29
CA PRO A 27 17.83 7.71 1.13
C PRO A 27 18.02 8.05 -0.35
N SER A 28 16.98 8.54 -1.03
CA SER A 28 17.18 9.29 -2.28
C SER A 28 17.66 10.70 -1.92
N ARG A 29 18.59 11.27 -2.71
CA ARG A 29 19.19 12.60 -2.45
C ARG A 29 18.17 13.74 -2.29
N ALA A 30 16.94 13.57 -2.79
CA ALA A 30 15.83 14.51 -2.63
C ALA A 30 15.22 14.55 -1.21
N ARG A 31 15.58 13.62 -0.32
CA ARG A 31 14.93 13.45 1.01
C ARG A 31 15.57 14.20 2.16
N GLN A 32 16.53 15.10 1.91
CA GLN A 32 17.20 15.84 2.99
C GLN A 32 16.26 16.82 3.73
N ASN A 33 15.10 17.16 3.15
CA ASN A 33 14.09 18.05 3.74
C ASN A 33 12.74 17.35 3.97
N ALA A 34 12.76 16.13 4.51
CA ALA A 34 11.54 15.41 4.86
C ALA A 34 10.95 15.93 6.19
N THR A 35 9.69 16.38 6.19
CA THR A 35 8.96 16.70 7.42
C THR A 35 7.94 15.60 7.71
N LEU A 36 7.97 15.03 8.93
CA LEU A 36 6.94 14.07 9.33
C LEU A 36 5.57 14.76 9.42
N ILE A 37 4.55 14.15 8.82
CA ILE A 37 3.16 14.61 8.85
C ILE A 37 2.27 13.51 9.43
N PRO A 38 0.96 13.78 9.70
CA PRO A 38 0.03 12.73 10.10
C PRO A 38 0.06 11.55 9.12
N SER A 39 -0.06 10.33 9.66
CA SER A 39 -0.04 9.10 8.88
C SER A 39 -1.21 9.02 7.91
N PHE A 40 -1.02 8.36 6.79
CA PHE A 40 -2.10 8.05 5.87
C PHE A 40 -2.82 6.82 6.36
N ASN A 41 -4.15 6.88 6.44
CA ASN A 41 -4.97 5.72 6.76
C ASN A 41 -5.39 5.04 5.47
N VAL A 42 -5.00 3.78 5.32
CA VAL A 42 -5.36 2.92 4.19
C VAL A 42 -6.44 1.95 4.67
N THR A 43 -7.53 1.85 3.93
CA THR A 43 -8.65 0.95 4.19
C THR A 43 -9.00 0.15 2.95
N ASP A 44 -9.63 -1.00 3.16
CA ASP A 44 -10.08 -1.91 2.09
C ASP A 44 -8.96 -2.29 1.10
N PHE A 45 -7.72 -2.42 1.59
CA PHE A 45 -6.58 -2.73 0.71
C PHE A 45 -6.62 -4.17 0.23
N THR A 46 -6.72 -4.32 -1.09
CA THR A 46 -6.65 -5.61 -1.77
C THR A 46 -5.67 -5.54 -2.93
N ALA A 47 -4.83 -6.57 -3.05
CA ALA A 47 -4.07 -6.83 -4.27
C ALA A 47 -4.19 -8.33 -4.62
N SER A 48 -4.59 -8.67 -5.83
CA SER A 48 -4.64 -10.08 -6.25
C SER A 48 -4.45 -10.28 -7.75
N ALA A 49 -3.75 -11.35 -8.10
CA ALA A 49 -3.73 -11.86 -9.46
C ALA A 49 -5.03 -12.62 -9.73
N LEU A 50 -5.70 -12.30 -10.83
CA LEU A 50 -6.92 -12.94 -11.28
C LEU A 50 -6.59 -14.27 -11.97
N VAL A 51 -7.24 -15.31 -11.47
CA VAL A 51 -7.12 -16.68 -11.98
C VAL A 51 -7.55 -16.72 -13.45
N LEU A 52 -6.68 -17.27 -14.31
CA LEU A 52 -6.91 -17.47 -15.75
C LEU A 52 -7.12 -16.19 -16.58
N SER A 53 -6.78 -14.99 -16.08
CA SER A 53 -7.02 -13.75 -16.82
C SER A 53 -5.78 -12.92 -17.14
N HIS A 54 -4.56 -13.38 -16.78
CA HIS A 54 -3.31 -12.63 -16.97
C HIS A 54 -3.33 -11.19 -16.44
N ARG A 55 -4.20 -10.91 -15.45
CA ARG A 55 -4.41 -9.59 -14.86
C ARG A 55 -4.21 -9.71 -13.38
N ASP A 56 -3.76 -8.63 -12.78
CA ASP A 56 -3.83 -8.39 -11.36
C ASP A 56 -4.60 -7.09 -11.12
N PHE A 57 -5.20 -6.99 -9.95
CA PHE A 57 -5.95 -5.83 -9.51
C PHE A 57 -5.43 -5.36 -8.18
N TYR A 58 -5.47 -4.05 -7.99
CA TYR A 58 -5.08 -3.34 -6.79
C TYR A 58 -6.18 -2.34 -6.50
N HIS A 59 -6.75 -2.37 -5.29
CA HIS A 59 -7.68 -1.33 -4.85
C HIS A 59 -7.52 -1.04 -3.36
N PHE A 60 -7.80 0.20 -2.97
CA PHE A 60 -7.91 0.64 -1.58
C PHE A 60 -8.51 2.04 -1.53
N ASP A 61 -8.92 2.44 -0.34
CA ASP A 61 -9.23 3.82 -0.02
C ASP A 61 -8.13 4.41 0.86
N VAL A 62 -7.81 5.69 0.66
CA VAL A 62 -6.82 6.41 1.50
C VAL A 62 -7.39 7.70 2.05
N THR A 63 -7.17 7.91 3.36
CA THR A 63 -7.56 9.13 4.08
C THR A 63 -6.31 9.78 4.69
N PHE A 64 -6.13 11.09 4.47
CA PHE A 64 -4.92 11.82 4.86
C PHE A 64 -5.05 12.59 6.18
N CYS A 65 -6.27 12.93 6.57
CA CYS A 65 -6.65 13.55 7.83
C CYS A 65 -8.13 13.24 8.11
N GLU A 66 -8.54 13.29 9.38
CA GLU A 66 -9.86 12.82 9.82
C GLU A 66 -11.04 13.55 9.16
N ASP A 67 -10.83 14.78 8.69
CA ASP A 67 -11.89 15.62 8.12
C ASP A 67 -12.01 15.50 6.58
N HIS A 68 -11.16 14.72 5.93
CA HIS A 68 -11.20 14.55 4.46
C HIS A 68 -11.94 13.28 4.07
N ALA A 69 -12.71 13.36 2.98
CA ALA A 69 -13.32 12.17 2.38
C ALA A 69 -12.22 11.20 1.89
N PRO A 70 -12.42 9.88 2.03
CA PRO A 70 -11.50 8.88 1.49
C PRO A 70 -11.35 9.04 -0.03
N VAL A 71 -10.13 8.84 -0.53
CA VAL A 71 -9.81 8.82 -1.95
C VAL A 71 -9.67 7.37 -2.40
N HIS A 72 -10.50 6.95 -3.36
CA HIS A 72 -10.46 5.62 -3.94
C HIS A 72 -9.32 5.50 -4.96
N CYS A 73 -8.46 4.50 -4.76
CA CYS A 73 -7.34 4.17 -5.63
C CYS A 73 -7.57 2.80 -6.25
N GLU A 74 -7.50 2.70 -7.57
CA GLU A 74 -7.55 1.43 -8.30
C GLU A 74 -6.52 1.39 -9.43
N ALA A 75 -6.01 0.19 -9.71
CA ALA A 75 -5.20 -0.07 -10.89
C ALA A 75 -5.29 -1.53 -11.32
N LEU A 76 -5.01 -1.74 -12.61
CA LEU A 76 -4.84 -3.04 -13.21
C LEU A 76 -3.40 -3.16 -13.71
N GLY A 77 -2.76 -4.28 -13.44
CA GLY A 77 -1.55 -4.68 -14.12
C GLY A 77 -1.79 -5.92 -14.98
N THR A 78 -0.70 -6.37 -15.60
CA THR A 78 -0.72 -7.52 -16.50
C THR A 78 0.44 -8.44 -16.15
N THR A 79 0.12 -9.71 -15.96
CA THR A 79 1.06 -10.72 -15.49
C THR A 79 0.92 -12.01 -16.28
N LEU A 80 2.05 -12.67 -16.58
CA LEU A 80 2.07 -13.94 -17.29
C LEU A 80 2.06 -15.15 -16.34
N SER A 81 2.25 -14.95 -15.03
CA SER A 81 2.57 -16.03 -14.06
C SER A 81 1.57 -16.14 -12.90
N GLU A 82 0.39 -15.53 -13.02
CA GLU A 82 -0.64 -15.48 -11.97
C GLU A 82 -0.05 -14.92 -10.66
N GLU A 83 0.91 -14.00 -10.82
CA GLU A 83 1.60 -13.27 -9.76
C GLU A 83 1.28 -11.78 -9.89
N LEU A 84 1.13 -11.10 -8.76
CA LEU A 84 1.18 -9.64 -8.72
C LEU A 84 2.44 -9.13 -9.41
N SER A 85 2.24 -8.26 -10.38
CA SER A 85 3.26 -7.54 -11.11
C SER A 85 3.54 -6.19 -10.45
N SER A 86 4.60 -5.51 -10.87
CA SER A 86 4.78 -4.10 -10.53
C SER A 86 3.90 -3.26 -11.44
N ILE A 87 3.23 -2.26 -10.89
CA ILE A 87 2.46 -1.29 -11.67
C ILE A 87 3.20 0.06 -11.66
N PRO A 88 3.14 0.83 -12.74
CA PRO A 88 3.68 2.19 -12.75
C PRO A 88 2.90 3.08 -11.79
N GLN A 89 3.37 4.31 -11.58
CA GLN A 89 2.61 5.29 -10.83
C GLN A 89 1.26 5.57 -11.51
N THR A 90 0.16 5.37 -10.79
CA THR A 90 -1.24 5.51 -11.26
C THR A 90 -1.98 6.52 -10.40
N ARG A 91 -2.78 7.41 -11.00
CA ARG A 91 -3.60 8.39 -10.27
C ARG A 91 -4.86 7.73 -9.70
N CYS A 92 -5.26 8.16 -8.50
CA CYS A 92 -6.42 7.65 -7.79
C CYS A 92 -7.68 8.43 -8.19
N GLY A 93 -8.38 7.99 -9.24
CA GLY A 93 -9.58 8.66 -9.75
C GLY A 93 -9.29 9.91 -10.60
N ASP A 94 -10.35 10.42 -11.24
CA ASP A 94 -10.26 11.58 -12.11
C ASP A 94 -10.07 12.87 -11.31
N ASN A 95 -9.04 13.64 -11.63
CA ASN A 95 -8.68 14.93 -10.99
C ASN A 95 -8.18 14.85 -9.54
N SER A 96 -7.75 13.67 -9.09
CA SER A 96 -7.10 13.56 -7.79
C SER A 96 -5.64 14.00 -7.86
N GLU A 97 -5.20 14.67 -6.80
CA GLU A 97 -3.80 14.97 -6.52
C GLU A 97 -3.06 13.75 -5.96
N VAL A 98 -3.76 12.64 -5.77
CA VAL A 98 -3.25 11.39 -5.21
C VAL A 98 -2.89 10.42 -6.33
N SER A 99 -1.74 9.78 -6.18
CA SER A 99 -1.30 8.67 -6.99
C SER A 99 -0.63 7.60 -6.14
N PHE A 100 -0.52 6.40 -6.67
CA PHE A 100 0.16 5.31 -5.99
C PHE A 100 1.00 4.50 -6.96
N LYS A 101 1.95 3.74 -6.42
CA LYS A 101 2.80 2.82 -7.16
C LYS A 101 2.95 1.54 -6.35
N TRP A 102 2.81 0.40 -7.01
CA TRP A 102 3.12 -0.90 -6.45
C TRP A 102 4.39 -1.47 -7.08
N THR A 103 5.39 -1.77 -6.27
CA THR A 103 6.67 -2.35 -6.74
C THR A 103 6.86 -3.71 -6.10
N ARG A 104 6.93 -4.77 -6.90
CA ARG A 104 7.34 -6.10 -6.47
C ARG A 104 8.83 -6.29 -6.68
N TYR A 105 9.50 -6.86 -5.67
CA TYR A 105 10.92 -7.17 -5.72
C TYR A 105 11.17 -8.66 -5.94
N VAL A 106 12.41 -8.98 -6.32
CA VAL A 106 12.87 -10.35 -6.62
C VAL A 106 12.87 -11.27 -5.40
N ASP A 107 12.99 -10.71 -4.20
CA ASP A 107 12.91 -11.45 -2.93
C ASP A 107 11.48 -11.74 -2.48
N GLY A 108 10.48 -11.35 -3.28
CA GLY A 108 9.07 -11.54 -3.02
C GLY A 108 8.45 -10.45 -2.13
N THR A 109 9.24 -9.53 -1.57
CA THR A 109 8.69 -8.35 -0.90
C THR A 109 8.02 -7.43 -1.91
N SER A 110 7.16 -6.54 -1.45
CA SER A 110 6.53 -5.53 -2.29
C SER A 110 6.39 -4.22 -1.54
N ASP A 111 6.32 -3.12 -2.26
CA ASP A 111 6.13 -1.78 -1.72
C ASP A 111 4.90 -1.12 -2.32
N LEU A 112 4.03 -0.61 -1.44
CA LEU A 112 2.97 0.33 -1.78
C LEU A 112 3.45 1.74 -1.44
N LEU A 113 3.73 2.55 -2.47
CA LEU A 113 4.06 3.96 -2.34
C LEU A 113 2.83 4.80 -2.68
N ILE A 114 2.34 5.59 -1.73
CA ILE A 114 1.24 6.54 -1.90
C ILE A 114 1.84 7.94 -1.94
N MET A 115 1.45 8.73 -2.94
CA MET A 115 1.94 10.09 -3.17
C MET A 115 0.76 11.04 -3.31
N ARG A 116 0.82 12.19 -2.64
CA ARG A 116 -0.13 13.29 -2.78
C ARG A 116 0.62 14.55 -3.17
N GLU A 117 0.29 15.13 -4.31
CA GLU A 117 0.73 16.49 -4.66
C GLU A 117 -0.08 17.49 -3.83
N VAL A 118 0.58 18.47 -3.21
CA VAL A 118 -0.08 19.47 -2.37
C VAL A 118 0.11 20.83 -3.00
N VAL A 119 -0.99 21.40 -3.51
CA VAL A 119 -0.99 22.78 -3.98
C VAL A 119 -1.04 23.71 -2.77
N ALA A 120 0.12 24.17 -2.30
CA ALA A 120 0.18 25.13 -1.21
C ALA A 120 -0.35 26.50 -1.66
N ALA A 121 -1.46 26.93 -1.07
CA ALA A 121 -1.96 28.30 -1.22
C ALA A 121 -0.88 29.29 -0.75
N GLY A 122 -0.37 30.11 -1.67
CA GLY A 122 0.67 31.10 -1.39
C GLY A 122 2.11 30.57 -1.44
N ALA A 123 2.34 29.32 -1.85
CA ALA A 123 3.66 28.93 -2.31
C ALA A 123 3.94 29.71 -3.60
N GLY A 124 5.00 30.51 -3.63
CA GLY A 124 5.41 31.24 -4.82
C GLY A 124 5.53 30.29 -6.03
N GLU A 125 5.36 30.83 -7.24
CA GLU A 125 5.51 30.08 -8.48
C GLU A 125 6.78 29.22 -8.43
N GLY A 126 6.64 27.92 -8.70
CA GLY A 126 7.77 26.98 -8.80
C GLY A 126 8.03 26.06 -7.59
N ARG A 127 7.25 26.14 -6.51
CA ARG A 127 7.34 25.14 -5.42
C ARG A 127 6.39 23.98 -5.66
N VAL A 128 6.94 22.76 -5.64
CA VAL A 128 6.16 21.51 -5.65
C VAL A 128 6.29 20.88 -4.27
N ILE A 129 5.16 20.65 -3.62
CA ILE A 129 5.10 19.93 -2.35
C ILE A 129 4.51 18.56 -2.62
N THR A 130 5.20 17.52 -2.16
CA THR A 130 4.74 16.14 -2.29
C THR A 130 4.73 15.51 -0.91
N ASP A 131 3.61 14.89 -0.55
CA ASP A 131 3.53 14.01 0.61
C ASP A 131 3.67 12.56 0.14
N GLU A 132 4.56 11.78 0.76
CA GLU A 132 4.77 10.37 0.46
C GLU A 132 4.53 9.49 1.69
N ALA A 133 3.90 8.33 1.49
CA ALA A 133 3.81 7.26 2.48
C ALA A 133 4.22 5.94 1.82
N LEU A 134 5.07 5.16 2.49
CA LEU A 134 5.55 3.87 1.99
C LEU A 134 5.20 2.76 2.96
N TYR A 135 4.47 1.77 2.44
CA TYR A 135 4.15 0.55 3.14
C TYR A 135 4.84 -0.64 2.48
N THR A 136 5.76 -1.27 3.20
CA THR A 136 6.45 -2.48 2.74
C THR A 136 5.65 -3.71 3.15
N VAL A 137 5.26 -4.49 2.15
CA VAL A 137 4.59 -5.77 2.25
C VAL A 137 5.63 -6.88 2.28
N PRO A 138 5.79 -7.59 3.39
CA PRO A 138 6.72 -8.70 3.46
C PRO A 138 6.21 -9.88 2.62
N SER A 139 7.13 -10.74 2.18
CA SER A 139 6.82 -11.80 1.19
C SER A 139 5.81 -12.83 1.70
N ASN A 140 5.74 -13.06 3.01
CA ASN A 140 4.76 -13.94 3.64
C ASN A 140 3.32 -13.42 3.56
N ASP A 141 3.13 -12.11 3.32
CA ASP A 141 1.81 -11.49 3.19
C ASP A 141 1.32 -11.50 1.74
N THR A 142 2.07 -12.12 0.81
CA THR A 142 1.62 -12.37 -0.57
C THR A 142 1.62 -13.86 -0.93
N PRO A 143 0.85 -14.71 -0.20
CA PRO A 143 0.82 -16.14 -0.47
C PRO A 143 0.19 -16.45 -1.84
N ARG A 144 0.54 -17.63 -2.38
CA ARG A 144 -0.21 -18.25 -3.48
C ARG A 144 -1.38 -19.04 -2.92
N LEU A 145 -2.60 -18.71 -3.34
CA LEU A 145 -3.82 -19.43 -3.01
C LEU A 145 -4.33 -20.24 -4.20
N GLY A 146 -5.07 -21.32 -3.93
CA GLY A 146 -5.64 -22.22 -4.94
C GLY A 146 -4.85 -23.51 -5.12
N SER A 147 -5.24 -24.32 -6.11
CA SER A 147 -4.65 -25.64 -6.37
C SER A 147 -4.35 -25.85 -7.85
N GLY A 148 -3.21 -26.49 -8.15
CA GLY A 148 -2.82 -26.79 -9.53
C GLY A 148 -2.72 -25.53 -10.39
N LYS A 149 -3.41 -25.51 -11.53
CA LYS A 149 -3.42 -24.37 -12.48
C LYS A 149 -4.23 -23.16 -12.01
N LEU A 150 -4.91 -23.25 -10.87
CA LEU A 150 -5.71 -22.16 -10.30
C LEU A 150 -4.95 -21.40 -9.20
N GLN A 151 -3.66 -21.69 -9.03
CA GLN A 151 -2.83 -20.97 -8.08
C GLN A 151 -2.63 -19.53 -8.52
N HIS A 152 -2.89 -18.58 -7.63
CA HIS A 152 -2.72 -17.16 -7.87
C HIS A 152 -2.24 -16.47 -6.61
N MET A 153 -1.45 -15.41 -6.76
CA MET A 153 -0.96 -14.65 -5.63
C MET A 153 -1.98 -13.61 -5.16
N VAL A 154 -2.16 -13.51 -3.84
CA VAL A 154 -3.03 -12.51 -3.22
C VAL A 154 -2.28 -11.84 -2.09
N TYR A 155 -2.61 -10.59 -1.80
CA TYR A 155 -2.27 -9.96 -0.54
C TYR A 155 -3.17 -10.51 0.57
N ALA A 156 -2.56 -10.90 1.69
CA ALA A 156 -3.22 -11.48 2.87
C ALA A 156 -2.92 -10.72 4.16
N GLY A 157 -2.35 -9.51 4.06
CA GLY A 157 -2.09 -8.65 5.22
C GLY A 157 -3.36 -7.92 5.71
N PRO A 158 -3.22 -6.92 6.60
CA PRO A 158 -4.35 -6.19 7.13
C PRO A 158 -5.11 -5.42 6.05
N GLU A 159 -6.44 -5.48 6.11
CA GLU A 159 -7.32 -4.68 5.26
C GLU A 159 -7.23 -3.17 5.60
N ASN A 160 -6.92 -2.86 6.86
CA ASN A 160 -6.89 -1.49 7.39
C ASN A 160 -5.60 -1.24 8.17
N PHE A 161 -4.86 -0.19 7.82
CA PHE A 161 -3.60 0.16 8.48
C PHE A 161 -3.23 1.64 8.29
N SER A 162 -2.37 2.14 9.18
CA SER A 162 -1.81 3.49 9.08
C SER A 162 -0.36 3.43 8.59
N VAL A 163 -0.02 4.29 7.65
CA VAL A 163 1.30 4.37 7.03
C VAL A 163 1.96 5.70 7.40
N PRO A 164 3.15 5.70 8.02
CA PRO A 164 3.90 6.93 8.26
C PRO A 164 4.12 7.71 6.98
N ALA A 165 3.86 9.01 7.03
CA ALA A 165 3.90 9.88 5.87
C ALA A 165 4.86 11.06 6.08
N PHE A 166 5.48 11.50 5.00
CA PHE A 166 6.50 12.54 4.99
C PHE A 166 6.21 13.56 3.90
N ARG A 167 6.34 14.83 4.24
CA ARG A 167 6.27 15.96 3.31
C ARG A 167 7.65 16.30 2.78
N PHE A 168 7.73 16.48 1.47
CA PHE A 168 8.91 16.93 0.75
C PHE A 168 8.60 18.23 0.01
N GLU A 169 9.50 19.21 0.16
CA GLU A 169 9.44 20.46 -0.61
C GLU A 169 10.57 20.45 -1.62
N VAL A 170 10.21 20.49 -2.90
CA VAL A 170 11.17 20.61 -4.00
C VAL A 170 11.02 22.00 -4.61
N LEU A 171 12.09 22.78 -4.56
CA LEU A 171 12.23 23.96 -5.40
C LEU A 171 12.42 23.45 -6.83
N ARG A 172 11.53 23.83 -7.76
CA ARG A 172 11.85 23.62 -9.18
C ARG A 172 13.09 24.45 -9.46
N ASP A 173 14.23 23.77 -9.64
CA ASP A 173 15.39 24.42 -10.23
C ASP A 173 14.93 24.99 -11.58
N GLU A 174 15.11 26.30 -11.76
CA GLU A 174 14.84 26.92 -13.05
C GLU A 174 15.60 26.13 -14.12
N PRO A 175 14.99 25.84 -15.28
CA PRO A 175 15.69 25.15 -16.34
C PRO A 175 16.96 25.96 -16.66
N HIS A 176 18.12 25.32 -16.50
CA HIS A 176 19.37 25.89 -16.94
C HIS A 176 19.23 26.20 -18.44
N ALA A 177 19.09 27.50 -18.73
CA ALA A 177 18.96 28.06 -20.08
C ALA A 177 20.23 27.82 -20.91
#